data_AF-A0A662GY96-F1
#
_entry.id   AF-A0A662GY96-F1
#
_cell.length_a   1.000
_cell.length_b   1.000
_cell.length_c   1.000
_cell.angle_alpha   90.00
_cell.angle_beta   90.00
_cell.angle_gamma   90.00
#
_symmetry.space_group_name_H-M   'P 1'
#
loop_
_entity.id
_entity.type
_entity.pdbx_description
1 polymer ?
#
loop_
_entity_poly.entity_id
_entity_poly.type
_entity_poly.pdbx_seq_one_letter_code
_entity_poly.pdbx_strand_id
1 'polypeptide(L)'
;MKKSFIISLILGILVILLLSTFLIGWSVQKTSEKEIIFANGTIKYIPLEGGFYGIITDKGEKYLPINLPEEFKQDGLRVEFKAKLKKNVATIYMWGTSIEILEIKLIEKTPNLSQIKVAILYERITDSIYHPSKIRTYKDLVKILKETNPDLVFRVWWRWNPTPEPLPSNSPIYQAGHTYQQFEETLRK
;
A
#
# COMPACT_ATOMS: atom_id res chain seq x y z
N MET A 1 7.92 62.36 -48.05
CA MET A 1 8.51 61.12 -47.51
C MET A 1 8.31 60.88 -46.01
N LYS A 2 7.38 61.56 -45.29
CA LYS A 2 7.23 61.36 -43.82
C LYS A 2 5.93 60.66 -43.39
N LYS A 3 4.81 60.85 -44.10
CA LYS A 3 3.48 60.37 -43.67
C LYS A 3 3.26 58.86 -43.87
N SER A 4 3.69 58.32 -45.02
CA SER A 4 3.60 56.88 -45.32
C SER A 4 4.48 56.02 -44.42
N PHE A 5 5.65 56.53 -44.01
CA PHE A 5 6.55 55.84 -43.08
C PHE A 5 5.95 55.74 -41.67
N ILE A 6 5.32 56.81 -41.19
CA ILE A 6 4.64 56.84 -39.88
C ILE A 6 3.45 55.87 -39.85
N ILE A 7 2.68 55.78 -40.93
CA ILE A 7 1.53 54.86 -41.01
C ILE A 7 1.99 53.40 -40.98
N SER A 8 3.07 53.06 -41.68
CA SER A 8 3.65 51.71 -41.65
C SER A 8 4.17 51.32 -40.27
N LEU A 9 4.76 52.27 -39.53
CA LEU A 9 5.26 52.04 -38.17
C LEU A 9 4.10 51.79 -37.18
N ILE A 10 3.02 52.58 -37.28
CA ILE A 10 1.84 52.43 -36.42
C ILE A 10 1.14 51.08 -36.67
N LEU A 11 1.02 50.67 -37.94
CA LEU A 11 0.42 49.39 -38.30
C LEU A 11 1.26 48.20 -37.79
N GLY A 12 2.58 48.31 -37.85
CA GLY A 12 3.50 47.31 -37.27
C GLY A 12 3.33 47.14 -35.76
N ILE A 13 3.22 48.25 -35.02
CA ILE A 13 3.01 48.24 -33.57
C ILE A 13 1.64 47.62 -33.21
N LEU A 14 0.59 47.93 -33.98
CA LEU A 14 -0.75 47.38 -33.77
C LEU A 14 -0.78 45.85 -33.97
N VAL A 15 -0.08 45.34 -34.98
CA VAL A 15 0.06 43.91 -35.24
C VAL A 15 0.83 43.21 -34.11
N ILE A 16 1.91 43.81 -33.60
CA ILE A 16 2.67 43.27 -32.46
C ILE A 16 1.82 43.24 -31.19
N LEU A 17 1.02 44.28 -30.94
CA LEU A 17 0.10 44.32 -29.80
C LEU A 17 -0.97 43.22 -29.91
N LEU A 18 -1.56 43.01 -31.10
CA LEU A 18 -2.52 41.93 -31.36
C LEU A 18 -1.90 40.52 -31.26
N LEU A 19 -0.64 40.35 -31.66
CA LEU A 19 0.11 39.10 -31.48
C LEU A 19 0.44 38.84 -30.00
N SER A 20 0.74 39.88 -29.23
CA SER A 20 1.07 39.75 -27.81
C SER A 20 -0.14 39.31 -26.98
N THR A 21 -1.34 39.81 -27.27
CA THR A 21 -2.58 39.37 -26.61
C THR A 21 -2.98 37.94 -26.99
N PHE A 22 -2.69 37.51 -28.23
CA PHE A 22 -2.91 36.13 -28.66
C PHE A 22 -1.95 35.14 -27.96
N LEU A 23 -0.69 35.51 -27.75
CA LEU A 23 0.30 34.69 -27.02
C LEU A 23 -0.03 34.59 -25.52
N ILE A 24 -0.50 35.68 -24.91
CA ILE A 24 -0.97 35.66 -23.51
C ILE A 24 -2.23 34.80 -23.38
N GLY A 25 -3.19 34.93 -24.30
CA GLY A 25 -4.41 34.10 -24.34
C GLY A 25 -4.14 32.60 -24.52
N TRP A 26 -3.18 32.23 -25.38
CA TRP A 26 -2.78 30.83 -25.57
C TRP A 26 -2.13 30.23 -24.31
N SER A 27 -1.37 31.04 -23.55
CA SER A 27 -0.74 30.59 -22.31
C SER A 27 -1.73 30.37 -21.16
N VAL A 28 -2.83 31.12 -21.12
CA VAL A 28 -3.87 31.01 -20.07
C VAL A 28 -4.79 29.81 -20.31
N GLN A 29 -4.97 29.37 -21.57
CA GLN A 29 -5.87 28.26 -21.90
C GLN A 29 -5.32 26.87 -21.58
N LYS A 30 -4.02 26.75 -21.24
CA LYS A 30 -3.36 25.46 -20.97
C LYS A 30 -3.36 25.04 -19.49
N THR A 31 -4.41 25.38 -18.73
CA THR A 31 -4.50 25.06 -17.29
C THR A 31 -5.85 24.48 -16.91
N SER A 32 -6.21 23.32 -17.45
CA SER A 32 -7.31 22.49 -16.91
C SER A 32 -7.22 21.03 -17.38
N GLU A 33 -6.02 20.46 -17.46
CA GLU A 33 -5.94 19.00 -17.40
C GLU A 33 -5.98 18.60 -15.92
N LYS A 34 -7.02 17.87 -15.54
CA LYS A 34 -7.04 17.14 -14.27
C LYS A 34 -5.91 16.12 -14.35
N GLU A 35 -4.72 16.45 -13.85
CA GLU A 35 -3.59 15.52 -13.83
C GLU A 35 -3.95 14.35 -12.91
N ILE A 36 -4.39 13.26 -13.54
CA ILE A 36 -4.57 11.95 -12.90
C ILE A 36 -3.23 11.23 -12.99
N ILE A 37 -2.80 10.69 -11.85
CA ILE A 37 -1.60 9.88 -11.74
C ILE A 37 -1.98 8.43 -11.46
N PHE A 38 -1.19 7.52 -11.98
CA PHE A 38 -1.25 6.09 -11.69
C PHE A 38 0.16 5.67 -11.27
N ALA A 39 0.30 5.13 -10.06
CA ALA A 39 1.60 4.76 -9.54
C ALA A 39 1.50 3.64 -8.51
N ASN A 40 2.65 2.99 -8.31
CA ASN A 40 2.87 2.08 -7.21
C ASN A 40 3.67 2.79 -6.12
N GLY A 41 3.29 2.55 -4.87
CA GLY A 41 3.96 3.15 -3.72
C GLY A 41 3.87 2.31 -2.46
N THR A 42 4.56 2.78 -1.43
CA THR A 42 4.46 2.25 -0.08
C THR A 42 3.83 3.31 0.81
N ILE A 43 2.83 2.90 1.58
CA ILE A 43 2.27 3.70 2.67
C ILE A 43 3.35 3.85 3.74
N LYS A 44 3.61 5.10 4.14
CA LYS A 44 4.54 5.43 5.21
C LYS A 44 3.89 6.30 6.25
N TYR A 45 4.15 6.00 7.51
CA TYR A 45 3.88 6.90 8.63
C TYR A 45 5.01 7.92 8.75
N ILE A 46 4.65 9.20 8.77
CA ILE A 46 5.57 10.33 8.89
C ILE A 46 5.30 11.00 10.25
N PRO A 47 6.25 10.97 11.21
CA PRO A 47 6.07 11.51 12.56
C PRO A 47 6.33 13.03 12.61
N LEU A 48 5.63 13.81 11.77
CA LEU A 48 5.68 15.28 11.77
C LEU A 48 4.32 15.85 12.16
N GLU A 49 4.28 16.92 12.95
CA GLU A 49 3.06 17.67 13.33
C GLU A 49 1.91 16.77 13.83
N GLY A 50 2.18 15.86 14.77
CA GLY A 50 1.19 14.90 15.29
C GLY A 50 1.07 13.61 14.45
N GLY A 51 1.73 13.56 13.31
CA GLY A 51 1.94 12.38 12.50
C GLY A 51 0.83 12.09 11.50
N PHE A 52 1.21 11.64 10.31
CA PHE A 52 0.27 11.36 9.22
C PHE A 52 0.78 10.22 8.33
N TYR A 53 -0.10 9.72 7.46
CA TYR A 53 0.26 8.72 6.46
C TYR A 53 0.43 9.36 5.09
N GLY A 54 1.52 9.03 4.41
CA GLY A 54 1.84 9.44 3.05
C GLY A 54 2.15 8.24 2.17
N ILE A 55 2.17 8.45 0.85
CA ILE A 55 2.58 7.44 -0.12
C ILE A 55 3.94 7.86 -0.71
N ILE A 56 4.92 6.97 -0.66
CA ILE A 56 6.20 7.14 -1.36
C ILE A 56 6.22 6.19 -2.55
N THR A 57 6.31 6.71 -3.78
CA THR A 57 6.32 5.88 -5.00
C THR A 57 7.64 5.13 -5.16
N ASP A 58 7.67 4.14 -6.06
CA ASP A 58 8.93 3.46 -6.45
C ASP A 58 10.00 4.42 -6.98
N LYS A 59 9.59 5.58 -7.49
CA LYS A 59 10.48 6.63 -7.99
C LYS A 59 10.92 7.60 -6.90
N GLY A 60 10.45 7.42 -5.66
CA GLY A 60 10.74 8.30 -4.53
C GLY A 60 9.87 9.56 -4.46
N GLU A 61 8.85 9.68 -5.30
CA GLU A 61 7.91 10.81 -5.24
C GLU A 61 7.04 10.67 -4.00
N LYS A 62 6.74 11.81 -3.36
CA LYS A 62 5.99 11.86 -2.11
C LYS A 62 4.60 12.43 -2.38
N TYR A 63 3.58 11.69 -1.99
CA TYR A 63 2.19 12.10 -2.12
C TYR A 63 1.48 12.09 -0.78
N LEU A 64 0.75 13.17 -0.51
CA LEU A 64 -0.06 13.35 0.69
C LEU A 64 -1.54 13.11 0.35
N PRO A 65 -2.08 11.92 0.65
CA PRO A 65 -3.48 11.61 0.38
C PRO A 65 -4.40 12.30 1.39
N ILE A 66 -5.36 13.07 0.88
CA ILE A 66 -6.35 13.77 1.73
C ILE A 66 -7.49 12.85 2.18
N ASN A 67 -7.69 11.72 1.52
CA ASN A 67 -8.80 10.76 1.72
C ASN A 67 -8.31 9.30 1.79
N LEU A 68 -7.16 9.05 2.43
CA LEU A 68 -6.64 7.68 2.60
C LEU A 68 -7.61 6.83 3.45
N PRO A 69 -8.12 5.70 2.94
CA PRO A 69 -9.02 4.85 3.71
C PRO A 69 -8.32 4.25 4.95
N GLU A 70 -9.06 4.05 6.04
CA GLU A 70 -8.51 3.58 7.33
C GLU A 70 -7.79 2.23 7.21
N GLU A 71 -8.30 1.31 6.39
CA GLU A 71 -7.69 0.00 6.14
C GLU A 71 -6.28 0.07 5.54
N PHE A 72 -5.93 1.19 4.90
CA PHE A 72 -4.60 1.44 4.34
C PHE A 72 -3.70 2.26 5.27
N LYS A 73 -4.15 2.68 6.46
CA LYS A 73 -3.33 3.42 7.44
C LYS A 73 -2.43 2.49 8.26
N GLN A 74 -1.59 1.74 7.56
CA GLN A 74 -0.59 0.86 8.15
C GLN A 74 0.76 1.09 7.45
N ASP A 75 1.81 1.31 8.24
CA ASP A 75 3.15 1.51 7.69
C ASP A 75 3.61 0.28 6.92
N GLY A 76 4.19 0.49 5.74
CA GLY A 76 4.81 -0.54 4.92
C GLY A 76 3.88 -1.22 3.92
N LEU A 77 2.57 -0.91 3.91
CA LEU A 77 1.66 -1.47 2.90
C LEU A 77 2.08 -1.05 1.50
N ARG A 78 2.18 -2.02 0.59
CA ARG A 78 2.45 -1.78 -0.82
C ARG A 78 1.13 -1.62 -1.57
N VAL A 79 1.00 -0.54 -2.33
CA VAL A 79 -0.26 -0.18 -2.99
C VAL A 79 -0.04 0.22 -4.44
N GLU A 80 -1.01 -0.12 -5.28
CA GLU A 80 -1.22 0.52 -6.59
C GLU A 80 -2.37 1.49 -6.41
N PHE A 81 -2.21 2.72 -6.89
CA PHE A 81 -3.23 3.74 -6.73
C PHE A 81 -3.36 4.61 -7.97
N LYS A 82 -4.57 5.12 -8.14
CA LYS A 82 -4.95 6.15 -9.09
C LYS A 82 -5.43 7.35 -8.29
N ALA A 83 -4.90 8.52 -8.58
CA ALA A 83 -5.23 9.71 -7.83
C ALA A 83 -5.24 10.97 -8.68
N LYS A 84 -5.93 11.98 -8.20
CA LYS A 84 -5.98 13.31 -8.81
C LYS A 84 -5.13 14.28 -8.01
N LEU A 85 -4.24 15.01 -8.70
CA LEU A 85 -3.42 16.04 -8.05
C LEU A 85 -4.27 17.23 -7.58
N LYS A 86 -3.93 17.76 -6.40
CA LYS A 86 -4.58 18.92 -5.78
C LYS A 86 -3.53 20.01 -5.52
N LYS A 87 -3.27 20.82 -6.56
CA LYS A 87 -2.20 21.84 -6.55
C LYS A 87 -2.43 23.02 -5.59
N ASN A 88 -3.67 23.24 -5.12
CA ASN A 88 -4.05 24.40 -4.31
C ASN A 88 -4.51 24.04 -2.87
N VAL A 89 -4.05 22.92 -2.33
CA VAL A 89 -4.36 22.55 -0.93
C VAL A 89 -3.17 22.92 -0.07
N ALA A 90 -3.33 23.97 0.74
CA ALA A 90 -2.38 24.29 1.79
C ALA A 90 -2.47 23.21 2.87
N THR A 91 -1.34 22.58 3.19
CA THR A 91 -1.25 21.56 4.23
C THR A 91 -0.26 22.01 5.29
N ILE A 92 -0.57 21.74 6.56
CA ILE A 92 0.32 22.06 7.68
C ILE A 92 1.63 21.26 7.62
N TYR A 93 1.62 20.12 6.95
CA TYR A 93 2.74 19.18 6.91
C TYR A 93 3.87 19.59 5.97
N MET A 94 3.61 20.49 5.01
CA MET A 94 4.58 20.92 3.98
C MET A 94 5.34 19.74 3.34
N TRP A 95 4.66 18.59 3.16
CA TRP A 95 5.27 17.33 2.74
C TRP A 95 4.51 16.72 1.57
N GLY A 96 5.23 16.40 0.49
CA GLY A 96 4.69 15.76 -0.69
C GLY A 96 3.66 16.61 -1.45
N THR A 97 3.16 16.06 -2.55
CA THR A 97 2.08 16.67 -3.33
C THR A 97 0.73 16.15 -2.86
N SER A 98 -0.20 17.04 -2.55
CA SER A 98 -1.56 16.68 -2.14
C SER A 98 -2.30 15.95 -3.26
N ILE A 99 -2.89 14.80 -2.94
CA ILE A 99 -3.67 13.99 -3.89
C ILE A 99 -5.00 13.57 -3.29
N GLU A 100 -5.99 13.42 -4.15
CA GLU A 100 -7.25 12.75 -3.86
C GLU A 100 -7.21 11.36 -4.51
N ILE A 101 -7.24 10.32 -3.68
CA ILE A 101 -7.26 8.94 -4.14
C ILE A 101 -8.62 8.67 -4.79
N LEU A 102 -8.58 8.18 -6.03
CA LEU A 102 -9.76 7.74 -6.78
C LEU A 102 -9.93 6.23 -6.65
N GLU A 103 -8.83 5.48 -6.77
CA GLU A 103 -8.78 4.02 -6.61
C GLU A 103 -7.47 3.66 -5.90
N ILE A 104 -7.51 2.70 -4.98
CA ILE A 104 -6.33 2.16 -4.30
C ILE A 104 -6.56 0.68 -4.03
N LYS A 105 -5.53 -0.12 -4.25
CA LYS A 105 -5.55 -1.56 -3.93
C LYS A 105 -4.23 -1.99 -3.34
N LEU A 106 -4.30 -2.99 -2.47
CA LEU A 106 -3.11 -3.64 -1.95
C LEU A 106 -2.41 -4.38 -3.10
N ILE A 107 -1.10 -4.17 -3.23
CA ILE A 107 -0.26 -5.08 -3.99
C ILE A 107 0.13 -6.17 -3.01
N GLU A 108 -0.54 -7.32 -3.11
CA GLU A 108 -0.18 -8.49 -2.32
C GLU A 108 1.31 -8.76 -2.52
N LYS A 109 2.07 -8.67 -1.44
CA LYS A 109 3.48 -9.01 -1.45
C LYS A 109 3.55 -10.52 -1.51
N THR A 110 3.60 -11.09 -2.72
CA THR A 110 4.09 -12.46 -2.84
C THR A 110 5.51 -12.44 -2.32
N PRO A 111 5.81 -13.10 -1.17
CA PRO A 111 7.14 -13.02 -0.61
C PRO A 111 8.11 -13.59 -1.64
N ASN A 112 9.06 -12.76 -2.08
CA ASN A 112 10.14 -13.26 -2.91
C ASN A 112 10.88 -14.30 -2.07
N LEU A 113 10.80 -15.57 -2.47
CA LEU A 113 11.34 -16.69 -1.69
C LEU A 113 12.84 -16.50 -1.39
N SER A 114 13.58 -15.79 -2.26
CA SER A 114 15.00 -15.48 -2.04
C SER A 114 15.25 -14.49 -0.88
N GLN A 115 14.24 -13.73 -0.45
CA GLN A 115 14.35 -12.75 0.64
C GLN A 115 13.90 -13.31 1.99
N ILE A 116 13.30 -14.50 2.01
CA ILE A 116 12.86 -15.16 3.24
C ILE A 116 14.10 -15.62 4.00
N LYS A 117 14.25 -15.17 5.24
CA LYS A 117 15.36 -15.57 6.13
C LYS A 117 14.89 -16.60 7.15
N VAL A 118 13.67 -16.41 7.67
CA VAL A 118 13.09 -17.30 8.68
C VAL A 118 11.74 -17.80 8.18
N ALA A 119 11.65 -19.12 7.99
CA ALA A 119 10.41 -19.79 7.68
C ALA A 119 10.08 -20.84 8.75
N ILE A 120 8.80 -20.95 9.09
CA ILE A 120 8.34 -21.90 10.10
C ILE A 120 7.26 -22.80 9.53
N LEU A 121 7.36 -24.10 9.82
CA LEU A 121 6.28 -25.05 9.57
C LEU A 121 5.33 -25.05 10.77
N TYR A 122 4.11 -24.55 10.57
CA TYR A 122 3.11 -24.35 11.62
C TYR A 122 2.86 -25.62 12.43
N GLU A 123 2.70 -26.75 11.75
CA GLU A 123 2.51 -28.07 12.35
C GLU A 123 3.56 -28.41 13.43
N ARG A 124 4.84 -28.06 13.19
CA ARG A 124 5.95 -28.36 14.11
C ARG A 124 5.92 -27.50 15.36
N ILE A 125 5.40 -26.27 15.25
CA ILE A 125 5.27 -25.36 16.38
C ILE A 125 3.95 -25.51 17.13
N THR A 126 2.93 -26.16 16.54
CA THR A 126 1.68 -26.51 17.26
C THR A 126 1.71 -27.86 17.95
N ASP A 127 2.72 -28.69 17.68
CA ASP A 127 2.84 -30.08 18.14
C ASP A 127 2.27 -30.31 19.55
N SER A 128 1.27 -31.18 19.62
CA SER A 128 0.66 -31.66 20.86
C SER A 128 -0.05 -30.60 21.72
N ILE A 129 -0.48 -29.47 21.13
CA ILE A 129 -1.35 -28.48 21.80
C ILE A 129 -2.65 -29.09 22.32
N TYR A 130 -3.16 -30.12 21.63
CA TYR A 130 -4.39 -30.82 21.98
C TYR A 130 -4.17 -32.09 22.81
N HIS A 131 -2.91 -32.42 23.11
CA HIS A 131 -2.58 -33.58 23.92
C HIS A 131 -3.06 -33.36 25.38
N PRO A 132 -3.60 -34.37 26.07
CA PRO A 132 -4.11 -34.24 27.43
C PRO A 132 -3.09 -33.67 28.43
N SER A 133 -1.81 -34.01 28.26
CA SER A 133 -0.71 -33.50 29.08
C SER A 133 -0.28 -32.06 28.74
N LYS A 134 -0.90 -31.41 27.74
CA LYS A 134 -0.63 -30.02 27.32
C LYS A 134 0.86 -29.70 27.18
N ILE A 135 1.56 -30.49 26.37
CA ILE A 135 3.02 -30.36 26.17
C ILE A 135 3.37 -28.95 25.69
N ARG A 136 2.51 -28.35 24.86
CA ARG A 136 2.61 -26.96 24.42
C ARG A 136 1.26 -26.27 24.57
N THR A 137 1.27 -24.99 24.88
CA THR A 137 0.05 -24.17 24.99
C THR A 137 -0.04 -23.13 23.87
N TYR A 138 -1.22 -22.52 23.68
CA TYR A 138 -1.38 -21.39 22.75
C TYR A 138 -0.47 -20.21 23.14
N LYS A 139 -0.23 -19.99 24.44
CA LYS A 139 0.70 -18.96 24.90
C LYS A 139 2.13 -19.23 24.43
N ASP A 140 2.55 -20.49 24.45
CA ASP A 140 3.87 -20.91 23.95
C ASP A 140 3.96 -20.75 22.44
N LEU A 141 2.90 -21.09 21.70
CA LEU A 141 2.82 -20.88 20.26
C LEU A 141 2.98 -19.38 19.89
N VAL A 142 2.22 -18.51 20.56
CA VAL A 142 2.31 -17.06 20.38
C VAL A 142 3.71 -16.55 20.74
N LYS A 143 4.30 -17.08 21.82
CA LYS A 143 5.67 -16.75 22.22
C LYS A 143 6.68 -17.12 21.13
N ILE A 144 6.62 -18.34 20.60
CA ILE A 144 7.50 -18.81 19.51
C ILE A 144 7.36 -17.89 18.30
N LEU A 145 6.14 -17.60 17.86
CA LEU A 145 5.91 -16.74 16.68
C LEU A 145 6.44 -15.31 16.90
N LYS A 146 6.27 -14.75 18.10
CA LYS A 146 6.80 -13.43 18.45
C LYS A 146 8.33 -13.39 18.50
N GLU A 147 8.94 -14.40 19.11
CA GLU A 147 10.41 -14.49 19.25
C GLU A 147 11.09 -14.77 17.92
N THR A 148 10.50 -15.64 17.09
CA THR A 148 11.06 -16.02 15.79
C THR A 148 10.77 -15.00 14.70
N ASN A 149 9.69 -14.21 14.83
CA ASN A 149 9.25 -13.19 13.88
C ASN A 149 9.40 -13.66 12.42
N PRO A 150 8.76 -14.78 12.03
CA PRO A 150 9.03 -15.43 10.75
C PRO A 150 8.58 -14.58 9.57
N ASP A 151 9.38 -14.57 8.50
CA ASP A 151 9.01 -13.94 7.23
C ASP A 151 7.91 -14.75 6.51
N LEU A 152 7.87 -16.06 6.74
CA LEU A 152 6.88 -16.99 6.17
C LEU A 152 6.50 -18.09 7.16
N VAL A 153 5.20 -18.34 7.31
CA VAL A 153 4.68 -19.50 8.04
C VAL A 153 4.03 -20.46 7.04
N PHE A 154 4.65 -21.61 6.83
CA PHE A 154 4.06 -22.71 6.08
C PHE A 154 2.93 -23.31 6.89
N ARG A 155 1.71 -23.14 6.39
CA ARG A 155 0.48 -23.68 6.98
C ARG A 155 -0.06 -24.88 6.18
N VAL A 156 0.84 -25.56 5.46
CA VAL A 156 0.52 -26.77 4.69
C VAL A 156 0.80 -27.98 5.56
N TRP A 157 -0.21 -28.82 5.78
CA TRP A 157 0.03 -30.19 6.24
C TRP A 157 0.55 -31.02 5.09
N TRP A 158 1.80 -31.46 5.16
CA TRP A 158 2.29 -32.44 4.21
C TRP A 158 1.80 -33.83 4.63
N ARG A 159 0.58 -34.18 4.21
CA ARG A 159 0.06 -35.54 4.43
C ARG A 159 0.21 -36.35 3.16
N TRP A 160 0.71 -37.57 3.32
CA TRP A 160 0.70 -38.57 2.26
C TRP A 160 -0.72 -39.10 1.99
N ASN A 161 -1.62 -39.03 2.99
CA ASN A 161 -3.03 -39.42 2.89
C ASN A 161 -3.95 -38.41 3.60
N PRO A 162 -5.18 -38.16 3.08
CA PRO A 162 -6.19 -37.36 3.78
C PRO A 162 -6.52 -37.97 5.14
N THR A 163 -6.69 -37.14 6.18
CA THR A 163 -7.20 -37.61 7.48
C THR A 163 -8.73 -37.54 7.45
N PRO A 164 -9.43 -38.63 7.73
CA PRO A 164 -10.88 -38.60 7.83
C PRO A 164 -11.28 -37.77 9.06
N GLU A 165 -12.18 -36.82 8.87
CA GLU A 165 -12.71 -35.95 9.92
C GLU A 165 -14.24 -36.07 10.00
N PRO A 166 -14.85 -35.97 11.20
CA PRO A 166 -14.23 -35.64 12.49
C PRO A 166 -13.51 -36.82 13.16
N LEU A 167 -12.51 -36.52 14.00
CA LEU A 167 -11.77 -37.52 14.78
C LEU A 167 -12.16 -37.47 16.26
N PRO A 168 -12.15 -38.61 16.96
CA PRO A 168 -12.25 -38.65 18.41
C PRO A 168 -11.10 -37.86 19.07
N SER A 169 -11.40 -37.12 20.14
CA SER A 169 -10.42 -36.29 20.85
C SER A 169 -9.30 -37.09 21.52
N ASN A 170 -9.54 -38.37 21.78
CA ASN A 170 -8.56 -39.31 22.33
C ASN A 170 -7.67 -39.96 21.26
N SER A 171 -7.91 -39.72 19.97
CA SER A 171 -7.08 -40.28 18.91
C SER A 171 -5.70 -39.59 18.91
N PRO A 172 -4.60 -40.34 18.68
CA PRO A 172 -3.26 -39.75 18.61
C PRO A 172 -3.16 -38.64 17.54
N ILE A 173 -3.89 -38.80 16.43
CA ILE A 173 -3.92 -37.84 15.33
C ILE A 173 -4.60 -36.52 15.76
N TYR A 174 -5.72 -36.60 16.49
CA TYR A 174 -6.36 -35.41 17.05
C TYR A 174 -5.46 -34.74 18.09
N GLN A 175 -4.85 -35.53 18.99
CA GLN A 175 -4.00 -34.99 20.05
C GLN A 175 -2.74 -34.28 19.53
N ALA A 176 -2.22 -34.75 18.40
CA ALA A 176 -1.10 -34.11 17.69
C ALA A 176 -1.46 -32.75 17.07
N GLY A 177 -2.76 -32.43 16.97
CA GLY A 177 -3.21 -31.14 16.42
C GLY A 177 -3.21 -31.09 14.91
N HIS A 178 -3.48 -32.22 14.25
CA HIS A 178 -3.35 -32.38 12.80
C HIS A 178 -4.71 -32.47 12.09
N THR A 179 -5.78 -31.84 12.58
CA THR A 179 -7.08 -31.83 11.87
C THR A 179 -7.40 -30.46 11.27
N TYR A 180 -8.05 -30.43 10.11
CA TYR A 180 -8.55 -29.21 9.48
C TYR A 180 -9.48 -28.43 10.42
N GLN A 181 -10.34 -29.14 11.17
CA GLN A 181 -11.15 -28.51 12.20
C GLN A 181 -10.30 -27.72 13.22
N GLN A 182 -9.23 -28.32 13.73
CA GLN A 182 -8.33 -27.66 14.70
C GLN A 182 -7.61 -26.45 14.10
N PHE A 183 -7.29 -26.52 12.81
CA PHE A 183 -6.77 -25.37 12.07
C PHE A 183 -7.78 -24.24 12.01
N GLU A 184 -9.02 -24.50 11.58
CA GLU A 184 -10.06 -23.47 11.55
C GLU A 184 -10.33 -22.87 12.93
N GLU A 185 -10.39 -23.69 13.97
CA GLU A 185 -10.54 -23.22 15.36
C GLU A 185 -9.40 -22.29 15.76
N THR A 186 -8.18 -22.57 15.30
CA THR A 186 -7.04 -21.71 15.61
C THR A 186 -7.07 -20.40 14.82
N LEU A 187 -7.58 -20.39 13.58
CA LEU A 187 -7.76 -19.14 12.82
C LEU A 187 -8.77 -18.19 13.47
N ARG A 188 -9.70 -18.73 14.27
CA ARG A 188 -10.72 -17.96 14.98
C ARG A 188 -10.25 -17.39 16.33
N LYS A 189 -9.08 -17.80 16.83
CA LYS A 189 -8.54 -17.43 18.14
C LYS A 189 -7.37 -16.47 18.02
#